data_AF-A0A497F1E4-F1
#
_entry.id   AF-A0A497F1E4-F1
#
_cell.length_a   1.000
_cell.length_b   1.000
_cell.length_c   1.000
_cell.angle_alpha   90.00
_cell.angle_beta   90.00
_cell.angle_gamma   90.00
#
_symmetry.space_group_name_H-M   'P 1'
#
loop_
_entity.id
_entity.type
_entity.pdbx_description
1 polymer ?
#
loop_
_entity_poly.entity_id
_entity_poly.type
_entity_poly.pdbx_seq_one_letter_code
_entity_poly.pdbx_strand_id
1 'polypeptide(L)'
;MENKHVDKSKIRHIIAQAFKHFRESTLFKEELYQYFTSKGMSEEEIDELIKEALRQDIIDIGVVPISSPDNPLKIIEDKIVYILKSRKKWAKIG
;
A
#
# COMPACT_ATOMS: atom_id res chain seq x y z
N MET A 1 16.33 9.43 -23.85
CA MET A 1 15.20 9.38 -22.90
C MET A 1 15.80 9.12 -21.54
N GLU A 2 15.84 10.14 -20.69
CA GLU A 2 16.51 10.09 -19.39
C GLU A 2 15.66 9.24 -18.44
N ASN A 3 16.11 8.03 -18.12
CA ASN A 3 15.52 7.21 -17.07
C ASN A 3 15.76 7.91 -15.73
N LYS A 4 14.86 8.82 -15.35
CA LYS A 4 14.75 9.30 -13.97
C LYS A 4 14.40 8.10 -13.10
N HIS A 5 15.42 7.43 -12.56
CA HIS A 5 15.24 6.46 -11.50
C HIS A 5 14.58 7.18 -10.32
N VAL A 6 13.27 6.98 -10.16
CA VAL A 6 12.57 7.49 -8.98
C VAL A 6 13.14 6.77 -7.77
N ASP A 7 13.72 7.53 -6.84
CA ASP A 7 14.47 6.99 -5.70
C ASP A 7 13.59 6.11 -4.80
N LYS A 8 13.94 4.82 -4.73
CA LYS A 8 13.30 3.81 -3.87
C LYS A 8 13.14 4.23 -2.43
N SER A 9 14.17 4.88 -1.89
CA SER A 9 14.17 5.35 -0.50
C SER A 9 13.11 6.42 -0.29
N LYS A 10 12.98 7.35 -1.25
CA LYS A 10 12.01 8.44 -1.21
C LYS A 10 10.58 7.90 -1.30
N ILE A 11 10.29 7.02 -2.25
CA ILE A 11 8.95 6.41 -2.37
C ILE A 11 8.60 5.63 -1.13
N ARG A 12 9.53 4.80 -0.64
CA ARG A 12 9.31 4.02 0.58
C ARG A 12 9.04 4.93 1.77
N HIS A 13 9.75 6.06 1.88
CA HIS A 13 9.49 7.03 2.92
C HIS A 13 8.07 7.59 2.84
N ILE A 14 7.65 8.05 1.66
CA ILE A 14 6.31 8.61 1.41
C ILE A 14 5.22 7.59 1.77
N ILE A 15 5.31 6.38 1.19
CA ILE A 15 4.37 5.29 1.46
C ILE A 15 4.34 4.96 2.95
N ALA A 16 5.49 4.79 3.59
CA ALA A 16 5.54 4.42 5.01
C ALA A 16 4.91 5.45 5.94
N GLN A 17 4.79 6.73 5.54
CA GLN A 17 4.08 7.72 6.35
C GLN A 17 2.58 7.42 6.43
N ALA A 18 1.96 6.93 5.35
CA ALA A 18 0.55 6.54 5.36
C ALA A 18 0.32 5.39 6.36
N PHE A 19 1.10 4.32 6.27
CA PHE A 19 1.03 3.19 7.21
C PHE A 19 1.29 3.61 8.67
N LYS A 20 2.27 4.50 8.90
CA LYS A 20 2.54 5.06 10.24
C LYS A 20 1.39 5.89 10.79
N HIS A 21 0.67 6.63 9.94
CA HIS A 21 -0.45 7.45 10.36
C HIS A 21 -1.56 6.60 10.99
N PHE A 22 -1.90 5.48 10.37
CA PHE A 22 -2.89 4.53 10.89
C PHE A 22 -2.33 3.52 11.90
N ARG A 23 -1.00 3.44 12.05
CA ARG A 23 -0.26 2.47 12.89
C ARG A 23 -0.48 1.00 12.48
N GLU A 24 -0.78 0.78 11.20
CA GLU A 24 -1.05 -0.54 10.64
C GLU A 24 0.04 -0.95 9.65
N SER A 25 0.25 -2.26 9.48
CA SER A 25 1.10 -2.81 8.42
C SER A 25 0.37 -3.04 7.10
N THR A 26 -0.96 -2.90 7.12
CA THR A 26 -1.88 -3.13 6.01
C THR A 26 -2.89 -1.99 5.99
N LEU A 27 -3.21 -1.47 4.81
CA LEU A 27 -4.24 -0.45 4.62
C LEU A 27 -5.19 -0.86 3.51
N PHE A 28 -6.48 -0.62 3.70
CA PHE A 28 -7.44 -0.69 2.61
C PHE A 28 -7.16 0.39 1.57
N LYS A 29 -7.64 0.18 0.35
CA LYS A 29 -7.50 1.17 -0.72
C LYS A 29 -8.04 2.53 -0.29
N GLU A 30 -9.20 2.55 0.32
CA GLU A 30 -9.88 3.77 0.75
C GLU A 30 -9.05 4.55 1.77
N GLU A 31 -8.43 3.87 2.74
CA GLU A 31 -7.60 4.48 3.77
C GLU A 31 -6.33 5.10 3.18
N LEU A 32 -5.69 4.38 2.25
CA LEU A 32 -4.48 4.85 1.60
C LEU A 32 -4.77 6.09 0.74
N TYR A 33 -5.87 6.06 -0.04
CA TYR A 33 -6.27 7.19 -0.89
C TYR A 33 -6.68 8.38 -0.03
N GLN A 34 -7.52 8.16 0.98
CA GLN A 34 -7.94 9.21 1.91
C GLN A 34 -6.74 9.93 2.53
N TYR A 35 -5.70 9.19 2.94
CA TYR A 35 -4.48 9.79 3.49
C TYR A 35 -3.80 10.72 2.47
N PHE A 36 -3.54 10.27 1.26
CA PHE A 36 -2.82 11.08 0.27
C PHE A 36 -3.66 12.22 -0.31
N THR A 37 -4.96 12.02 -0.49
CA THR A 37 -5.88 13.10 -0.88
C THR A 37 -5.95 14.18 0.19
N SER A 38 -5.94 13.82 1.48
CA SER A 38 -5.84 14.80 2.58
C SER A 38 -4.54 15.62 2.57
N LYS A 39 -3.51 15.14 1.86
CA LYS A 39 -2.24 15.83 1.63
C LYS A 39 -2.20 16.60 0.31
N GLY A 40 -3.30 16.65 -0.43
CA GLY A 40 -3.46 17.40 -1.67
C GLY A 40 -3.03 16.65 -2.93
N MET A 41 -2.83 15.32 -2.88
CA MET A 41 -2.55 14.52 -4.08
C MET A 41 -3.85 14.18 -4.82
N SER A 42 -3.81 14.19 -6.15
CA SER A 42 -4.90 13.68 -6.99
C SER A 42 -4.94 12.16 -7.00
N GLU A 43 -6.05 11.56 -7.42
CA GLU A 43 -6.16 10.10 -7.54
C GLU A 43 -5.13 9.55 -8.53
N GLU A 44 -4.86 10.24 -9.64
CA GLU A 44 -3.86 9.83 -10.62
C GLU A 44 -2.43 9.85 -10.04
N GLU A 45 -2.10 10.86 -9.23
CA GLU A 45 -0.80 10.93 -8.55
C GLU A 45 -0.63 9.79 -7.54
N ILE A 46 -1.71 9.43 -6.84
CA ILE A 46 -1.74 8.31 -5.90
C ILE A 46 -1.56 6.98 -6.65
N ASP A 47 -2.27 6.80 -7.78
CA ASP A 47 -2.14 5.62 -8.63
C ASP A 47 -0.70 5.43 -9.11
N GLU A 48 -0.05 6.48 -9.60
CA GLU A 48 1.35 6.44 -10.05
C GLU A 48 2.29 6.13 -8.89
N LEU A 49 2.07 6.71 -7.71
CA LEU A 49 2.84 6.41 -6.50
C LEU A 49 2.72 4.93 -6.10
N ILE A 50 1.52 4.37 -6.14
CA ILE A 50 1.23 2.97 -5.83
C ILE A 50 1.88 2.04 -6.86
N LYS A 51 1.70 2.31 -8.16
CA LYS A 51 2.33 1.55 -9.26
C LYS A 51 3.84 1.49 -9.08
N GLU A 52 4.44 2.63 -8.76
CA GLU A 52 5.87 2.70 -8.55
C GLU A 52 6.30 1.97 -7.28
N ALA A 53 5.52 2.05 -6.19
CA ALA A 53 5.78 1.30 -4.96
C ALA A 53 5.71 -0.22 -5.18
N LEU A 54 4.78 -0.70 -6.01
CA LEU A 54 4.68 -2.11 -6.41
C LEU A 54 5.87 -2.53 -7.26
N ARG A 55 6.19 -1.74 -8.31
CA ARG A 55 7.35 -1.97 -9.18
C ARG A 55 8.65 -2.12 -8.39
N GLN A 56 8.77 -1.36 -7.31
CA GLN A 56 9.96 -1.33 -6.47
C GLN A 56 9.93 -2.26 -5.26
N ASP A 57 8.95 -3.16 -5.15
CA ASP A 57 8.86 -4.12 -4.04
C ASP A 57 8.79 -3.43 -2.67
N ILE A 58 8.02 -2.33 -2.59
CA ILE A 58 7.79 -1.58 -1.35
C ILE A 58 6.50 -2.03 -0.68
N ILE A 59 5.48 -2.35 -1.47
CA ILE A 59 4.18 -2.86 -1.02
C ILE A 59 3.77 -4.11 -1.82
N ASP A 60 2.88 -4.92 -1.25
CA ASP A 60 2.09 -5.92 -1.96
C ASP A 60 0.63 -5.48 -2.07
N ILE A 61 -0.12 -6.08 -2.99
CA ILE A 61 -1.58 -6.00 -3.06
C ILE A 61 -2.18 -7.34 -2.62
N GLY A 62 -3.19 -7.26 -1.76
CA GLY A 62 -4.08 -8.37 -1.42
C GLY A 62 -5.55 -8.00 -1.67
N VAL A 63 -6.41 -9.00 -1.53
CA VAL A 63 -7.86 -8.83 -1.54
C VAL A 63 -8.40 -9.49 -0.27
N VAL A 64 -9.25 -8.76 0.46
CA VAL A 64 -9.93 -9.24 1.67
C VAL A 64 -11.43 -9.34 1.35
N PRO A 65 -12.02 -10.55 1.37
CA PRO A 65 -13.46 -10.70 1.24
C PRO A 65 -14.17 -10.23 2.51
N ILE A 66 -15.22 -9.44 2.34
CA ILE A 66 -16.12 -8.99 3.39
C ILE A 66 -17.37 -9.85 3.34
N SER A 67 -17.56 -10.70 4.36
CA SER A 67 -18.70 -11.60 4.46
C SER A 67 -19.90 -10.96 5.13
N SER A 68 -21.08 -11.53 4.87
CA SER A 68 -22.30 -11.18 5.59
C SER A 68 -22.20 -11.49 7.08
N PRO A 69 -22.59 -10.56 7.97
CA PRO A 69 -22.63 -10.82 9.41
C PRO A 69 -23.50 -12.03 9.77
N ASP A 70 -24.60 -12.22 9.03
CA ASP A 70 -25.57 -13.30 9.27
C ASP A 70 -25.18 -14.62 8.58
N ASN A 71 -24.26 -14.57 7.60
CA ASN A 71 -23.76 -15.75 6.90
C ASN A 71 -22.31 -15.55 6.43
N PRO A 72 -21.31 -16.01 7.21
CA PRO A 72 -19.89 -15.84 6.89
C PRO A 72 -19.44 -16.47 5.56
N LEU A 73 -20.19 -17.43 5.01
CA LEU A 73 -19.89 -18.04 3.70
C LEU A 73 -20.38 -17.20 2.53
N LYS A 74 -21.24 -16.22 2.77
CA LYS A 74 -21.72 -15.29 1.75
C LYS A 74 -20.82 -14.06 1.71
N ILE A 75 -19.97 -13.99 0.70
CA ILE A 75 -19.18 -12.79 0.40
C ILE A 75 -20.11 -11.70 -0.15
N ILE A 76 -20.05 -10.52 0.45
CA ILE A 76 -20.83 -9.34 0.03
C ILE A 76 -19.97 -8.45 -0.88
N GLU A 77 -18.70 -8.31 -0.55
CA GLU A 77 -17.79 -7.38 -1.21
C GLU A 77 -16.35 -7.88 -1.12
N ASP A 78 -15.53 -7.62 -2.13
CA ASP A 78 -14.09 -7.83 -2.10
C ASP A 78 -13.38 -6.48 -1.98
N LYS A 79 -12.52 -6.32 -0.97
CA LYS A 79 -11.77 -5.09 -0.75
C LYS A 79 -10.29 -5.24 -1.05
N ILE A 80 -9.72 -4.26 -1.74
CA ILE A 80 -8.29 -4.20 -2.01
C ILE A 80 -7.56 -3.73 -0.76
N VAL A 81 -6.47 -4.42 -0.43
CA VAL A 81 -5.54 -4.02 0.63
C VAL A 81 -4.12 -3.88 0.10
N TYR A 82 -3.40 -2.90 0.64
CA TYR A 82 -1.98 -2.68 0.41
C TYR A 82 -1.20 -3.08 1.66
N ILE A 83 -0.14 -3.88 1.49
CA ILE A 83 0.66 -4.42 2.60
C ILE A 83 2.07 -3.85 2.52
N LEU A 84 2.55 -3.19 3.56
CA LEU A 84 3.89 -2.62 3.58
C LEU A 84 4.95 -3.70 3.78
N LYS A 85 5.84 -3.89 2.80
CA LYS A 85 6.96 -4.83 2.95
C LYS A 85 7.93 -4.34 4.01
N SER A 86 8.12 -5.17 5.05
CA SER A 86 9.20 -4.96 6.02
C SER A 86 10.57 -4.87 5.31
N ARG A 87 11.47 -4.02 5.81
CA ARG A 87 12.89 -4.07 5.41
C ARG A 87 13.53 -5.32 6.03
N LYS A 88 13.15 -6.53 5.63
CA LYS A 88 13.91 -7.72 6.02
C LYS A 88 15.28 -7.64 5.33
N LYS A 89 16.28 -7.14 6.05
CA LYS A 89 17.67 -7.59 5.85
C LYS A 89 17.65 -9.07 6.16
N TRP A 90 17.92 -9.92 5.18
CA TRP A 90 18.23 -11.31 5.43
C TRP A 90 19.37 -11.32 6.45
N ALA A 91 19.08 -11.66 7.71
CA ALA A 91 20.11 -12.11 8.62
C ALA A 91 20.65 -13.38 7.98
N LYS A 92 21.84 -13.29 7.38
CA LYS A 92 22.62 -14.49 7.07
C LYS A 92 22.77 -15.22 8.39
N ILE A 93 22.04 -16.32 8.54
CA ILE A 93 22.28 -17.30 9.57
C ILE A 93 23.63 -17.90 9.18
N GLY A 94 24.67 -17.49 9.89
CA GLY A 94 26.00 -18.08 9.81
C GLY A 94 26.07 -19.40 10.54
#